data_AF-A0A662TUM6-F1
#
_entry.id   AF-A0A662TUM6-F1
#
_cell.length_a   1.000
_cell.length_b   1.000
_cell.length_c   1.000
_cell.angle_alpha   90.00
_cell.angle_beta   90.00
_cell.angle_gamma   90.00
#
_symmetry.space_group_name_H-M   'P 1'
#
loop_
_entity.id
_entity.type
_entity.pdbx_description
1 polymer ?
#
loop_
_entity_poly.entity_id
_entity_poly.type
_entity_poly.pdbx_seq_one_letter_code
_entity_poly.pdbx_strand_id
1 'polypeptide(L)'
;MKNLIFNSWRSIPPPPPPPPSTEVRKPPSYRGWLYASIALLLVVIVLSSLILLFFAAGVGRTTYSTTTTLTEYVSTTRIIRSFITSTHVTTIPETSTKSTTSYSTSMKVSQVSVTTTATTKTTVYTSKEATYPPGYLASFGNWDLTYLDSTLVLVNDNNYRAQKIVIRDRISVNAIILYIKRSSGTTGKFRVVITTDDDGKPGSTITSTELDATSIGTSFTWKYIYFGGGGFELQPGTYWLLFYSTTSTQYMLRRTTDQVEGYYIKSSDGGATWYEETDYDILFKLFGKINP
;
A
#
# COMPACT_ATOMS: atom_id res chain seq x y z
N MET A 1 4.03 77.88 53.65
CA MET A 1 3.26 76.84 52.93
C MET A 1 3.81 76.78 51.51
N LYS A 2 4.94 76.10 51.30
CA LYS A 2 5.14 74.74 50.75
C LYS A 2 4.60 74.52 49.32
N ASN A 3 5.56 74.61 48.41
CA ASN A 3 5.62 74.48 46.95
C ASN A 3 4.87 73.29 46.31
N LEU A 4 4.24 73.60 45.17
CA LEU A 4 3.93 72.73 44.04
C LEU A 4 5.15 72.62 43.13
N ILE A 5 5.69 71.42 42.86
CA ILE A 5 6.51 71.16 41.66
C ILE A 5 6.23 69.75 41.10
N PHE A 6 6.03 69.74 39.78
CA PHE A 6 5.84 68.65 38.83
C PHE A 6 6.87 67.52 38.93
N ASN A 7 6.41 66.28 38.75
CA ASN A 7 7.26 65.11 38.52
C ASN A 7 6.84 64.42 37.21
N SER A 8 7.52 64.73 36.11
CA SER A 8 7.47 63.93 34.88
C SER A 8 8.83 63.98 34.17
N TRP A 9 9.75 63.09 34.57
CA TRP A 9 10.97 62.84 33.82
C TRP A 9 10.86 61.48 33.14
N ARG A 10 10.71 61.54 31.82
CA ARG A 10 10.78 60.40 30.90
C ARG A 10 12.22 59.88 30.88
N SER A 11 12.37 58.56 30.94
CA SER A 11 13.61 57.84 30.71
C SER A 11 14.05 57.97 29.25
N ILE A 12 15.28 58.42 29.04
CA ILE A 12 15.94 58.48 27.73
C ILE A 12 16.50 57.07 27.44
N PRO A 13 16.21 56.44 26.28
CA PRO A 13 16.79 55.15 25.94
C PRO A 13 18.30 55.28 25.65
N PRO A 14 19.10 54.24 25.96
CA PRO A 14 20.55 54.27 25.76
C PRO A 14 20.92 54.30 24.27
N PRO A 15 22.07 54.92 23.93
CA PRO A 15 22.53 55.02 22.55
C PRO A 15 22.90 53.64 21.96
N PRO A 16 22.73 53.46 20.64
CA PRO A 16 23.06 52.22 19.96
C PRO A 16 24.58 51.96 19.92
N PRO A 17 25.00 50.69 19.89
CA PRO A 17 26.41 50.32 19.85
C PRO A 17 27.07 50.73 18.52
N PRO A 18 28.39 51.03 18.54
CA PRO A 18 29.12 51.42 17.34
C PRO A 18 29.18 50.27 16.31
N PRO A 19 29.23 50.59 15.00
CA PRO A 19 29.31 49.60 13.95
C PRO A 19 30.64 48.82 14.02
N PRO A 20 30.64 47.52 13.66
CA PRO A 20 31.82 46.67 13.69
C PRO A 20 32.89 47.19 12.72
N SER A 21 34.15 47.22 13.18
CA SER A 21 35.29 47.64 12.38
C SER A 21 35.46 46.71 11.17
N THR A 22 35.53 47.31 9.97
CA THR A 22 35.84 46.61 8.72
C THR A 22 37.28 46.10 8.75
N GLU A 23 37.44 44.84 9.15
CA GLU A 23 38.69 44.10 9.01
C GLU A 23 39.06 44.00 7.52
N VAL A 24 40.12 44.69 7.11
CA VAL A 24 40.67 44.61 5.75
C VAL A 24 41.30 43.22 5.58
N ARG A 25 40.50 42.27 5.08
CA ARG A 25 41.00 40.93 4.71
C ARG A 25 42.07 41.07 3.63
N LYS A 26 43.31 40.73 3.96
CA LYS A 26 44.40 40.60 2.98
C LYS A 26 43.97 39.60 1.89
N PRO A 27 44.06 39.96 0.60
CA PRO A 27 43.74 39.04 -0.47
C PRO A 27 44.65 37.81 -0.39
N PRO A 28 44.12 36.59 -0.62
CA PRO A 28 44.92 35.38 -0.61
C PRO A 28 46.07 35.50 -1.61
N SER A 29 47.27 35.11 -1.18
CA SER A 29 48.48 35.22 -2.01
C SER A 29 48.28 34.49 -3.35
N TYR A 30 48.62 35.17 -4.44
CA TYR A 30 48.45 34.69 -5.83
C TYR A 30 49.07 33.28 -6.05
N ARG A 31 50.11 32.94 -5.28
CA ARG A 31 50.76 31.62 -5.31
C ARG A 31 49.82 30.50 -4.85
N GLY A 32 48.99 30.72 -3.82
CA GLY A 32 48.04 29.71 -3.35
C GLY A 32 46.98 29.36 -4.39
N TRP A 33 46.50 30.38 -5.13
CA TRP A 33 45.58 30.18 -6.24
C TRP A 33 46.22 29.41 -7.39
N LEU A 34 47.47 29.72 -7.75
CA LEU A 34 48.17 29.01 -8.81
C LEU A 34 48.34 27.51 -8.49
N TYR A 35 48.73 27.16 -7.27
CA TYR A 35 48.87 25.75 -6.86
C TYR A 35 47.53 25.01 -6.85
N ALA A 36 46.46 25.65 -6.37
CA ALA A 36 45.11 25.07 -6.40
C ALA A 36 44.63 24.81 -7.83
N SER A 37 44.89 25.74 -8.76
CA SER A 37 44.53 25.59 -10.18
C SER A 37 45.33 24.47 -10.86
N ILE A 38 46.63 24.32 -10.56
CA ILE A 38 47.45 23.23 -11.10
C ILE A 38 46.98 21.86 -10.55
N ALA A 39 46.68 21.78 -9.26
CA ALA A 39 46.17 20.55 -8.65
C ALA A 39 44.83 20.12 -9.27
N LEU A 40 43.92 21.08 -9.50
CA LEU A 40 42.64 20.81 -10.15
C LEU A 40 42.82 20.30 -11.59
N LEU A 41 43.74 20.90 -12.35
CA LEU A 41 44.04 20.47 -13.72
C LEU A 41 44.53 19.02 -13.78
N LEU A 42 45.41 18.63 -12.85
CA LEU A 42 45.92 17.26 -12.77
C LEU A 42 44.82 16.25 -12.47
N VAL A 43 43.88 16.59 -11.56
CA VAL A 43 42.73 15.72 -11.26
C VAL A 43 41.85 15.52 -12.50
N VAL A 44 41.60 16.58 -13.27
CA VAL A 44 40.82 16.50 -14.51
C VAL A 44 41.50 15.57 -15.53
N ILE A 45 42.81 15.71 -15.72
CA ILE A 45 43.56 14.86 -16.66
C ILE A 45 43.49 13.37 -16.28
N VAL A 46 43.64 13.06 -14.98
CA VAL A 46 43.55 11.67 -14.49
C VAL A 46 42.14 11.10 -14.68
N LEU A 47 41.09 11.87 -14.37
CA LEU A 47 39.71 11.43 -14.58
C LEU A 47 39.41 11.19 -16.06
N SER A 48 39.83 12.10 -16.95
CA SER A 48 39.63 11.95 -18.40
C SER A 48 40.35 10.72 -18.95
N SER A 49 41.55 10.43 -18.45
CA SER A 49 42.31 9.24 -18.83
C SER A 49 41.62 7.95 -18.38
N LEU A 50 41.03 7.96 -17.18
CA LEU A 50 40.27 6.83 -16.65
C LEU A 50 39.01 6.54 -17.49
N ILE A 51 38.27 7.60 -17.86
CA ILE A 51 37.08 7.50 -18.71
C ILE A 51 37.45 6.90 -20.08
N LEU A 52 38.54 7.35 -20.70
CA LEU A 52 39.01 6.79 -21.97
C LEU A 52 39.35 5.30 -21.87
N LEU A 53 39.93 4.86 -20.74
CA LEU A 53 40.21 3.46 -20.48
C LEU A 53 38.93 2.61 -20.36
N PHE A 54 37.88 3.14 -19.74
CA PHE A 54 36.57 2.49 -19.69
C PHE A 54 35.91 2.38 -21.07
N PHE A 55 36.04 3.40 -21.92
CA PHE A 55 35.55 3.34 -23.30
C PHE A 55 36.35 2.35 -24.16
N ALA A 56 37.67 2.29 -24.00
CA ALA A 56 38.50 1.33 -24.75
C ALA A 56 38.24 -0.12 -24.34
N ALA A 57 37.91 -0.39 -23.07
CA ALA A 57 37.57 -1.72 -22.58
C ALA A 57 36.14 -2.18 -22.97
N GLY A 58 35.26 -1.26 -23.40
CA GLY A 58 33.88 -1.55 -23.79
C GLY A 58 33.68 -1.96 -25.25
N VAL A 59 34.70 -1.84 -26.12
CA VAL A 59 34.61 -2.19 -27.54
C VAL A 59 35.23 -3.56 -27.79
N GLY A 60 34.64 -4.60 -27.21
CA GLY A 60 35.14 -5.97 -27.32
C GLY A 60 34.02 -6.99 -27.48
N ARG A 61 33.84 -7.47 -28.72
CA ARG A 61 32.97 -8.56 -29.18
C ARG A 61 31.48 -8.25 -29.32
N THR A 62 31.11 -7.77 -30.50
CA THR A 62 29.82 -8.12 -31.11
C THR A 62 29.82 -9.62 -31.43
N THR A 63 29.41 -10.42 -30.45
CA THR A 63 28.92 -11.77 -30.74
C THR A 63 27.54 -11.57 -31.36
N TYR A 64 27.38 -11.89 -32.64
CA TYR A 64 26.04 -12.03 -33.22
C TYR A 64 25.41 -13.29 -32.60
N SER A 65 24.82 -13.15 -31.42
CA SER A 65 23.80 -14.10 -31.01
C SER A 65 22.55 -13.72 -31.77
N THR A 66 22.17 -14.54 -32.75
CA THR A 66 20.82 -14.48 -33.29
C THR A 66 19.89 -14.94 -32.17
N THR A 67 19.43 -14.00 -31.36
CA THR A 67 18.38 -14.24 -30.36
C THR A 67 17.10 -14.38 -31.14
N THR A 68 16.69 -15.61 -31.41
CA THR A 68 15.34 -15.89 -31.88
C THR A 68 14.41 -15.61 -30.70
N THR A 69 13.77 -14.43 -30.71
CA THR A 69 12.71 -14.12 -29.74
C THR A 69 11.54 -15.03 -30.07
N LEU A 70 11.44 -16.12 -29.32
CA LEU A 70 10.25 -16.96 -29.32
C LEU A 70 9.20 -16.17 -28.55
N THR A 71 8.33 -15.45 -29.28
CA THR A 71 7.14 -14.85 -28.68
C THR A 71 6.20 -15.99 -28.31
N GLU A 72 6.45 -16.59 -27.15
CA GLU A 72 5.48 -17.47 -26.53
C GLU A 72 4.32 -16.59 -26.09
N TYR A 73 3.23 -16.62 -26.84
CA TYR A 73 1.96 -16.08 -26.38
C TYR A 73 1.47 -17.00 -25.26
N VAL A 74 1.97 -16.76 -24.04
CA VAL A 74 1.36 -17.32 -22.84
C VAL A 74 0.05 -16.58 -22.65
N SER A 75 -1.02 -17.14 -23.19
CA SER A 75 -2.37 -16.78 -22.77
C SER A 75 -2.51 -17.21 -21.31
N THR A 76 -2.36 -16.27 -20.39
CA THR A 76 -2.71 -16.52 -18.99
C THR A 76 -4.22 -16.72 -18.92
N THR A 77 -4.66 -17.98 -18.81
CA THR A 77 -6.05 -18.29 -18.48
C THR A 77 -6.28 -17.84 -17.04
N ARG A 78 -6.75 -16.60 -16.87
CA ARG A 78 -7.26 -16.15 -15.59
C ARG A 78 -8.58 -16.87 -15.37
N ILE A 79 -8.56 -17.93 -14.56
CA ILE A 79 -9.78 -18.59 -14.10
C ILE A 79 -10.50 -17.56 -13.21
N ILE A 80 -11.39 -16.76 -13.81
CA ILE A 80 -12.38 -16.01 -13.05
C ILE A 80 -13.37 -17.05 -12.56
N ARG A 81 -13.22 -17.51 -11.31
CA ARG A 81 -14.21 -18.37 -10.65
C ARG A 81 -15.46 -17.53 -10.40
N SER A 82 -16.33 -17.48 -11.41
CA SER A 82 -17.70 -17.04 -11.25
C SER A 82 -18.50 -18.22 -10.70
N PHE A 83 -18.93 -18.15 -9.45
CA PHE A 83 -19.79 -19.14 -8.80
C PHE A 83 -21.26 -18.93 -9.17
N ILE A 84 -21.56 -18.75 -10.46
CA ILE A 84 -22.93 -18.84 -10.96
C ILE A 84 -23.04 -20.20 -11.64
N THR A 85 -24.01 -20.98 -11.18
CA THR A 85 -24.44 -22.31 -11.63
C THR A 85 -24.68 -22.42 -13.15
N SER A 86 -23.60 -22.41 -13.93
CA SER A 86 -23.62 -22.76 -15.34
C SER A 86 -22.25 -23.33 -15.73
N THR A 87 -22.23 -24.62 -16.01
CA THR A 87 -21.06 -25.32 -16.56
C THR A 87 -20.85 -24.86 -18.00
N HIS A 88 -20.17 -23.73 -18.20
CA HIS A 88 -19.72 -23.34 -19.53
C HIS A 88 -18.40 -24.06 -19.82
N VAL A 89 -18.48 -25.20 -20.52
CA VAL A 89 -17.30 -25.91 -21.02
C VAL A 89 -16.77 -25.15 -22.23
N THR A 90 -15.88 -24.19 -22.00
CA THR A 90 -15.17 -23.53 -23.09
C THR A 90 -13.95 -24.36 -23.45
N THR A 91 -14.04 -25.14 -24.52
CA THR A 91 -12.88 -25.81 -25.10
C THR A 91 -12.14 -24.78 -25.95
N ILE A 92 -10.99 -24.30 -25.47
CA ILE A 92 -10.10 -23.47 -26.29
C ILE A 92 -9.10 -24.43 -26.95
N PRO A 93 -9.14 -24.62 -28.27
CA PRO A 93 -8.14 -25.43 -28.95
C PRO A 93 -6.79 -24.68 -28.93
N GLU A 94 -5.84 -25.17 -28.14
CA GLU A 94 -4.46 -24.70 -28.19
C GLU A 94 -3.74 -25.34 -29.39
N THR A 95 -3.31 -24.51 -30.33
CA THR A 95 -2.51 -24.95 -31.48
C THR A 95 -1.05 -24.64 -31.19
N SER A 96 -0.27 -25.65 -30.80
CA SER A 96 1.19 -25.51 -30.62
C SER A 96 1.90 -25.95 -31.90
N THR A 97 2.65 -25.03 -32.53
CA THR A 97 3.45 -25.33 -33.72
C THR A 97 4.91 -25.47 -33.31
N LYS A 98 5.46 -26.69 -33.38
CA LYS A 98 6.88 -26.94 -33.09
C LYS A 98 7.65 -27.16 -34.38
N SER A 99 8.34 -26.14 -34.85
CA SER A 99 9.25 -26.25 -36.02
C SER A 99 10.62 -26.74 -35.55
N THR A 100 11.06 -27.89 -36.05
CA THR A 100 12.41 -28.42 -35.79
C THR A 100 13.25 -28.23 -37.04
N THR A 101 14.30 -27.41 -36.97
CA THR A 101 15.22 -27.20 -38.10
C THR A 101 16.47 -28.05 -37.87
N SER A 102 16.73 -28.98 -38.79
CA SER A 102 17.96 -29.78 -38.79
C SER A 102 18.93 -29.22 -39.81
N TYR A 103 20.19 -29.02 -39.42
CA TYR A 103 21.26 -28.58 -40.32
C TYR A 103 22.17 -29.77 -40.62
N SER A 104 22.41 -30.05 -41.89
CA SER A 104 23.53 -30.89 -42.31
C SER A 104 24.58 -30.00 -42.97
N THR A 105 25.82 -30.08 -42.49
CA THR A 105 26.94 -29.35 -43.09
C THR A 105 27.49 -30.22 -44.22
N SER A 106 27.07 -29.91 -45.46
CA SER A 106 27.71 -30.43 -46.66
C SER A 106 28.07 -29.25 -47.56
N MET A 107 29.33 -29.17 -47.98
CA MET A 107 29.80 -28.16 -48.94
C MET A 107 29.26 -28.48 -50.34
N LYS A 108 27.97 -28.24 -50.56
CA LYS A 108 27.40 -27.86 -51.86
C LYS A 108 25.94 -27.48 -51.65
N VAL A 109 25.58 -26.32 -52.21
CA VAL A 109 24.25 -25.71 -52.20
C VAL A 109 23.17 -26.76 -52.44
N SER A 110 22.26 -26.93 -51.49
CA SER A 110 21.03 -27.71 -51.65
C SER A 110 19.90 -27.06 -50.87
N GLN A 111 18.74 -26.98 -51.52
CA GLN A 111 17.50 -26.40 -51.00
C GLN A 111 17.12 -27.05 -49.66
N VAL A 112 16.81 -26.20 -48.68
CA VAL A 112 16.29 -26.62 -47.37
C VAL A 112 14.79 -26.88 -47.50
N SER A 113 14.37 -28.13 -47.33
CA SER A 113 12.96 -28.49 -47.19
C SER A 113 12.58 -28.40 -45.71
N VAL A 114 11.63 -27.54 -45.35
CA VAL A 114 11.09 -27.45 -44.00
C VAL A 114 9.86 -28.35 -43.91
N THR A 115 9.92 -29.37 -43.06
CA THR A 115 8.76 -30.21 -42.72
C THR A 115 8.20 -29.74 -41.39
N THR A 116 7.00 -29.16 -41.41
CA THR A 116 6.28 -28.74 -40.19
C THR A 116 5.37 -29.87 -39.72
N THR A 117 5.63 -30.44 -38.54
CA THR A 117 4.72 -31.39 -37.90
C THR A 117 3.94 -30.65 -36.81
N ALA A 118 2.65 -30.39 -37.04
CA ALA A 118 1.77 -29.87 -36.01
C ALA A 118 1.34 -31.01 -35.09
N THR A 119 1.55 -30.87 -33.78
CA THR A 119 1.07 -31.83 -32.78
C THR A 119 0.00 -31.17 -31.94
N THR A 120 -1.25 -31.55 -32.13
CA THR A 120 -2.38 -31.07 -31.31
C THR A 120 -2.41 -31.85 -30.00
N LYS A 121 -2.05 -31.20 -28.88
CA LYS A 121 -2.16 -31.78 -27.55
C LYS A 121 -3.41 -31.23 -26.86
N THR A 122 -4.47 -32.00 -26.83
CA THR A 122 -5.69 -31.64 -26.10
C THR A 122 -5.49 -31.94 -24.61
N THR A 123 -5.22 -30.92 -23.80
CA THR A 123 -5.24 -31.06 -22.34
C THR A 123 -6.68 -30.83 -21.86
N VAL A 124 -7.38 -31.92 -21.53
CA VAL A 124 -8.71 -31.84 -20.94
C VAL A 124 -8.55 -31.50 -19.45
N TYR A 125 -8.78 -30.25 -19.08
CA TYR A 125 -8.89 -29.86 -17.69
C TYR A 125 -10.25 -30.28 -17.17
N THR A 126 -10.31 -31.42 -16.47
CA THR A 126 -11.47 -31.76 -15.66
C THR A 126 -11.41 -30.89 -14.41
N SER A 127 -12.20 -29.81 -14.36
CA SER A 127 -12.40 -29.08 -13.11
C SER A 127 -13.10 -30.02 -12.14
N LYS A 128 -12.35 -30.55 -11.17
CA LYS A 128 -12.96 -31.24 -10.03
C LYS A 128 -13.66 -30.16 -9.22
N GLU A 129 -14.98 -30.10 -9.36
CA GLU A 129 -15.84 -29.27 -8.54
C GLU A 129 -15.57 -29.69 -7.08
N ALA A 130 -14.94 -28.82 -6.31
CA ALA A 130 -14.72 -29.08 -4.91
C ALA A 130 -16.10 -29.06 -4.25
N THR A 131 -16.59 -30.23 -3.85
CA THR A 131 -17.78 -30.33 -3.01
C THR A 131 -17.40 -29.74 -1.66
N TYR A 132 -17.62 -28.45 -1.46
CA TYR A 132 -17.44 -27.81 -0.16
C TYR A 132 -18.59 -28.27 0.74
N PRO A 133 -18.30 -28.80 1.94
CA PRO A 133 -19.39 -29.18 2.82
C PRO A 133 -20.20 -27.97 3.29
N PRO A 134 -21.43 -28.18 3.77
CA PRO A 134 -22.36 -27.09 4.03
C PRO A 134 -21.82 -26.15 5.11
N GLY A 135 -21.61 -24.88 4.74
CA GLY A 135 -21.39 -23.74 5.62
C GLY A 135 -20.31 -23.89 6.70
N TYR A 136 -19.10 -23.38 6.44
CA TYR A 136 -18.05 -23.33 7.47
C TYR A 136 -17.95 -21.96 8.11
N LEU A 137 -17.70 -21.95 9.42
CA LEU A 137 -17.32 -20.74 10.13
C LEU A 137 -15.98 -20.24 9.60
N ALA A 138 -15.96 -19.00 9.17
CA ALA A 138 -14.76 -18.32 8.72
C ALA A 138 -14.50 -17.10 9.59
N SER A 139 -13.22 -16.79 9.73
CA SER A 139 -12.77 -15.57 10.37
C SER A 139 -11.70 -14.90 9.53
N PHE A 140 -11.86 -13.60 9.31
CA PHE A 140 -11.01 -12.79 8.44
C PHE A 140 -10.38 -11.66 9.25
N GLY A 141 -9.23 -11.14 8.82
CA GLY A 141 -8.53 -10.01 9.45
C GLY A 141 -7.34 -10.39 10.33
N ASN A 142 -6.72 -9.39 10.97
CA ASN A 142 -5.56 -9.56 11.84
C ASN A 142 -5.95 -9.49 13.32
N TRP A 143 -5.55 -10.50 14.08
CA TRP A 143 -5.80 -10.63 15.51
C TRP A 143 -4.54 -10.95 16.31
N ASP A 144 -3.38 -10.96 15.65
CA ASP A 144 -2.12 -11.28 16.28
C ASP A 144 -1.55 -10.06 17.01
N LEU A 145 -1.41 -10.19 18.33
CA LEU A 145 -0.83 -9.15 19.18
C LEU A 145 0.70 -9.16 19.17
N THR A 146 1.33 -10.11 18.47
CA THR A 146 2.79 -10.23 18.38
C THR A 146 3.40 -9.08 17.57
N TYR A 147 2.66 -8.54 16.60
CA TYR A 147 3.16 -7.53 15.65
C TYR A 147 2.55 -6.15 15.87
N LEU A 148 2.23 -5.82 17.12
CA LEU A 148 1.65 -4.54 17.47
C LEU A 148 2.61 -3.40 17.16
N ASP A 149 2.11 -2.43 16.41
CA ASP A 149 2.77 -1.14 16.28
C ASP A 149 2.54 -0.29 17.55
N SER A 150 3.55 0.53 17.88
CA SER A 150 3.51 1.44 19.03
C SER A 150 2.51 2.59 18.83
N THR A 151 2.21 2.93 17.58
CA THR A 151 1.30 4.02 17.23
C THR A 151 -0.15 3.57 17.39
N LEU A 152 -0.98 4.51 17.87
CA LEU A 152 -2.41 4.29 18.07
C LEU A 152 -3.21 4.98 16.96
N VAL A 153 -4.32 4.37 16.58
CA VAL A 153 -5.25 4.93 15.60
C VAL A 153 -6.37 5.65 16.33
N LEU A 154 -6.32 6.98 16.32
CA LEU A 154 -7.38 7.84 16.84
C LEU A 154 -8.62 7.78 15.94
N VAL A 155 -9.77 7.57 16.55
CA VAL A 155 -11.09 7.60 15.92
C VAL A 155 -12.02 8.55 16.69
N ASN A 156 -12.67 9.48 16.00
CA ASN A 156 -13.73 10.35 16.56
C ASN A 156 -14.69 10.82 15.43
N ASP A 157 -15.50 11.84 15.67
CA ASP A 157 -16.45 12.43 14.71
C ASP A 157 -15.81 13.16 13.52
N ASN A 158 -14.54 13.55 13.62
CA ASN A 158 -13.80 14.16 12.52
C ASN A 158 -12.73 13.22 11.94
N ASN A 159 -12.23 12.29 12.75
CA ASN A 159 -11.15 11.38 12.40
C ASN A 159 -11.72 10.00 12.10
N TYR A 160 -12.11 9.77 10.85
CA TYR A 160 -12.61 8.47 10.42
C TYR A 160 -11.45 7.58 9.97
N ARG A 161 -11.62 6.28 10.14
CA ARG A 161 -10.63 5.27 9.75
C ARG A 161 -11.34 4.19 8.97
N ALA A 162 -10.76 3.74 7.88
CA ALA A 162 -11.35 2.67 7.10
C ALA A 162 -10.29 1.63 6.75
N GLN A 163 -10.58 0.35 6.99
CA GLN A 163 -9.73 -0.77 6.59
C GLN A 163 -10.31 -1.42 5.35
N LYS A 164 -9.50 -1.56 4.30
CA LYS A 164 -9.86 -2.33 3.12
C LYS A 164 -9.91 -3.81 3.47
N ILE A 165 -10.96 -4.49 3.02
CA ILE A 165 -11.09 -5.94 3.11
C ILE A 165 -11.47 -6.52 1.74
N VAL A 166 -10.90 -7.66 1.41
CA VAL A 166 -11.20 -8.41 0.19
C VAL A 166 -11.91 -9.70 0.58
N ILE A 167 -13.15 -9.83 0.11
CA ILE A 167 -14.00 -11.01 0.30
C ILE A 167 -13.96 -11.82 -0.98
N ARG A 168 -13.49 -13.07 -0.89
CA ARG A 168 -13.31 -13.95 -2.07
C ARG A 168 -14.48 -14.89 -2.32
N ASP A 169 -15.21 -15.21 -1.25
CA ASP A 169 -16.36 -16.11 -1.27
C ASP A 169 -17.56 -15.39 -0.69
N ARG A 170 -18.77 -15.81 -1.04
CA ARG A 170 -19.98 -15.27 -0.39
C ARG A 170 -19.92 -15.61 1.10
N ILE A 171 -20.09 -14.60 1.95
CA ILE A 171 -20.07 -14.77 3.40
C ILE A 171 -21.31 -14.17 4.05
N SER A 172 -21.86 -14.85 5.04
CA SER A 172 -22.82 -14.31 5.99
C SER A 172 -22.06 -13.78 7.21
N VAL A 173 -21.92 -12.46 7.32
CA VAL A 173 -21.20 -11.78 8.40
C VAL A 173 -22.13 -11.58 9.58
N ASN A 174 -21.68 -11.92 10.79
CA ASN A 174 -22.48 -11.78 12.01
C ASN A 174 -21.87 -10.82 13.04
N ALA A 175 -20.55 -10.74 13.12
CA ALA A 175 -19.88 -9.93 14.12
C ALA A 175 -18.50 -9.46 13.65
N ILE A 176 -18.03 -8.40 14.27
CA ILE A 176 -16.63 -7.97 14.24
C ILE A 176 -16.12 -7.91 15.68
N ILE A 177 -14.87 -8.30 15.90
CA ILE A 177 -14.16 -8.03 17.15
C ILE A 177 -13.04 -7.01 16.88
N LEU A 178 -12.92 -6.04 17.76
CA LEU A 178 -11.90 -4.99 17.67
C LEU A 178 -11.12 -4.92 18.97
N TYR A 179 -9.81 -4.67 18.89
CA TYR A 179 -8.99 -4.37 20.07
C TYR A 179 -8.95 -2.85 20.27
N ILE A 180 -9.82 -2.37 21.16
CA ILE A 180 -10.20 -0.96 21.26
C ILE A 180 -10.15 -0.49 22.71
N LYS A 181 -9.88 0.80 22.89
CA LYS A 181 -10.18 1.54 24.13
C LYS A 181 -10.83 2.88 23.82
N ARG A 182 -11.50 3.43 24.81
CA ARG A 182 -11.95 4.83 24.82
C ARG A 182 -10.85 5.70 25.44
N SER A 183 -10.45 6.78 24.78
CA SER A 183 -9.42 7.70 25.28
C SER A 183 -9.98 8.98 25.90
N SER A 184 -11.20 9.37 25.52
CA SER A 184 -11.90 10.53 26.10
C SER A 184 -13.41 10.35 26.00
N GLY A 185 -14.17 11.21 26.68
CA GLY A 185 -15.64 11.23 26.63
C GLY A 185 -16.29 10.02 27.32
N THR A 186 -17.59 10.11 27.57
CA THR A 186 -18.41 9.01 28.13
C THR A 186 -19.76 8.86 27.42
N THR A 187 -20.05 9.72 26.45
CA THR A 187 -21.31 9.80 25.72
C THR A 187 -21.10 9.45 24.25
N GLY A 188 -22.20 9.22 23.53
CA GLY A 188 -22.16 8.86 22.12
C GLY A 188 -21.83 7.38 21.89
N LYS A 189 -21.49 7.05 20.66
CA LYS A 189 -21.29 5.67 20.21
C LYS A 189 -20.05 5.55 19.35
N PHE A 190 -19.43 4.38 19.39
CA PHE A 190 -18.47 3.93 18.40
C PHE A 190 -19.23 3.15 17.34
N ARG A 191 -19.16 3.59 16.09
CA ARG A 191 -19.89 2.98 14.98
C ARG A 191 -18.92 2.27 14.04
N VAL A 192 -19.28 1.05 13.68
CA VAL A 192 -18.64 0.29 12.61
C VAL A 192 -19.61 0.21 11.45
N VAL A 193 -19.15 0.58 10.27
CA VAL A 193 -19.92 0.57 9.03
C VAL A 193 -19.19 -0.26 8.01
N ILE A 194 -19.92 -1.07 7.26
CA ILE A 194 -19.38 -1.77 6.10
C ILE A 194 -19.91 -1.06 4.88
N THR A 195 -19.01 -0.62 4.01
CA THR A 195 -19.34 0.09 2.79
C THR A 195 -18.82 -0.64 1.57
N THR A 196 -19.43 -0.37 0.41
CA THR A 196 -18.82 -0.72 -0.87
C THR A 196 -17.50 0.02 -1.06
N ASP A 197 -16.66 -0.47 -1.97
CA ASP A 197 -15.57 0.31 -2.53
C ASP A 197 -16.12 1.34 -3.54
N ASP A 198 -15.55 2.55 -3.55
CA ASP A 198 -15.83 3.63 -4.50
C ASP A 198 -14.50 4.22 -4.99
N ASP A 199 -13.85 3.53 -5.92
CA ASP A 199 -12.50 3.88 -6.43
C ASP A 199 -11.43 3.97 -5.33
N GLY A 200 -11.32 2.92 -4.51
CA GLY A 200 -10.28 2.81 -3.49
C GLY A 200 -10.54 3.59 -2.19
N LYS A 201 -11.79 3.98 -1.93
CA LYS A 201 -12.25 4.62 -0.69
C LYS A 201 -13.65 4.13 -0.31
N PRO A 202 -14.15 4.45 0.91
CA PRO A 202 -15.45 3.99 1.37
C PRO A 202 -16.57 4.66 0.56
N GLY A 203 -17.42 3.85 -0.07
CA GLY A 203 -18.58 4.27 -0.85
C GLY A 203 -19.89 4.18 -0.07
N SER A 204 -20.89 3.56 -0.70
CA SER A 204 -22.23 3.41 -0.14
C SER A 204 -22.25 2.48 1.08
N THR A 205 -23.05 2.82 2.08
CA THR A 205 -23.23 1.97 3.28
C THR A 205 -24.05 0.72 2.94
N ILE A 206 -23.51 -0.44 3.29
CA ILE A 206 -24.20 -1.73 3.22
C ILE A 206 -24.91 -2.00 4.54
N THR A 207 -24.17 -1.88 5.64
CA THR A 207 -24.70 -2.10 6.98
C THR A 207 -23.90 -1.32 8.02
N SER A 208 -24.46 -1.18 9.22
CA SER A 208 -23.77 -0.59 10.35
C SER A 208 -24.17 -1.24 11.66
N THR A 209 -23.29 -1.11 12.65
CA THR A 209 -23.54 -1.51 14.03
C THR A 209 -22.80 -0.55 14.97
N GLU A 210 -23.19 -0.54 16.23
CA GLU A 210 -22.74 0.45 17.21
C GLU A 210 -22.45 -0.20 18.56
N LEU A 211 -21.49 0.38 19.28
CA LEU A 211 -21.30 0.20 20.70
C LEU A 211 -21.45 1.53 21.43
N ASP A 212 -22.21 1.52 22.52
CA ASP A 212 -22.28 2.68 23.41
C ASP A 212 -20.91 2.97 24.02
N ALA A 213 -20.56 4.26 24.13
CA ALA A 213 -19.28 4.68 24.67
C ALA A 213 -19.01 4.09 26.07
N THR A 214 -20.04 3.96 26.90
CA THR A 214 -19.97 3.39 28.25
C THR A 214 -19.60 1.90 28.27
N SER A 215 -19.89 1.17 27.20
CA SER A 215 -19.53 -0.24 27.06
C SER A 215 -18.04 -0.44 26.73
N ILE A 216 -17.34 0.61 26.29
CA ILE A 216 -15.91 0.59 25.94
C ILE A 216 -15.11 1.22 27.08
N GLY A 217 -14.24 0.41 27.69
CA GLY A 217 -13.39 0.84 28.80
C GLY A 217 -12.23 1.74 28.36
N THR A 218 -11.51 2.30 29.34
CA THR A 218 -10.34 3.14 29.13
C THR A 218 -9.03 2.36 28.92
N SER A 219 -9.08 1.04 29.11
CA SER A 219 -8.00 0.10 28.80
C SER A 219 -8.32 -0.68 27.53
N PHE A 220 -7.28 -1.08 26.79
CA PHE A 220 -7.46 -1.89 25.59
C PHE A 220 -8.03 -3.26 25.94
N THR A 221 -9.12 -3.61 25.27
CA THR A 221 -9.76 -4.91 25.38
C THR A 221 -10.37 -5.29 24.05
N TRP A 222 -10.51 -6.59 23.82
CA TRP A 222 -11.31 -7.09 22.73
C TRP A 222 -12.79 -6.76 22.98
N LYS A 223 -13.47 -6.20 21.98
CA LYS A 223 -14.90 -5.90 22.00
C LYS A 223 -15.57 -6.54 20.80
N TYR A 224 -16.56 -7.40 21.07
CA TYR A 224 -17.44 -7.97 20.07
C TYR A 224 -18.55 -6.97 19.74
N ILE A 225 -18.79 -6.77 18.46
CA ILE A 225 -19.83 -5.91 17.93
C ILE A 225 -20.62 -6.72 16.92
N TYR A 226 -21.89 -6.99 17.25
CA TYR A 226 -22.75 -7.83 16.44
C TYR A 226 -23.50 -6.98 15.42
N PHE A 227 -23.55 -7.44 14.18
CA PHE A 227 -24.48 -6.90 13.19
C PHE A 227 -25.86 -7.52 13.47
N GLY A 228 -26.89 -6.68 13.62
CA GLY A 228 -28.23 -7.14 14.01
C GLY A 228 -28.87 -8.09 12.99
N GLY A 229 -29.97 -8.74 13.39
CA GLY A 229 -30.84 -9.46 12.44
C GLY A 229 -30.36 -10.84 11.96
N GLY A 230 -29.41 -11.48 12.65
CA GLY A 230 -28.90 -12.82 12.26
C GLY A 230 -27.73 -12.79 11.29
N GLY A 231 -27.20 -11.59 11.00
CA GLY A 231 -26.13 -11.35 10.04
C GLY A 231 -26.63 -10.84 8.70
N PHE A 232 -25.71 -10.48 7.82
CA PHE A 232 -26.00 -10.01 6.47
C PHE A 232 -25.00 -10.65 5.50
N GLU A 233 -25.37 -10.76 4.22
CA GLU A 233 -24.52 -11.40 3.23
C GLU A 233 -23.64 -10.36 2.50
N LEU A 234 -22.36 -10.67 2.38
CA LEU A 234 -21.44 -10.03 1.45
C LEU A 234 -21.18 -10.99 0.29
N GLN A 235 -21.28 -10.48 -0.92
CA GLN A 235 -20.82 -11.18 -2.11
C GLN A 235 -19.28 -11.08 -2.22
N PRO A 236 -18.64 -11.88 -3.09
CA PRO A 236 -17.24 -11.65 -3.43
C PRO A 236 -17.02 -10.21 -3.94
N GLY A 237 -16.03 -9.51 -3.39
CA GLY A 237 -15.79 -8.10 -3.68
C GLY A 237 -14.81 -7.42 -2.74
N THR A 238 -14.57 -6.13 -3.00
CA THR A 238 -13.79 -5.25 -2.13
C THR A 238 -14.74 -4.37 -1.32
N TYR A 239 -14.49 -4.27 -0.02
CA TYR A 239 -15.30 -3.50 0.92
C TYR A 239 -14.40 -2.74 1.88
N TRP A 240 -15.01 -1.80 2.61
CA TRP A 240 -14.32 -1.06 3.67
C TRP A 240 -15.02 -1.29 5.01
N LEU A 241 -14.22 -1.54 6.05
CA LEU A 241 -14.64 -1.44 7.44
C LEU A 241 -14.35 -0.02 7.92
N LEU A 242 -15.38 0.82 7.95
CA LEU A 242 -15.34 2.21 8.37
C LEU A 242 -15.63 2.35 9.87
N PHE A 243 -14.80 3.09 10.58
CA PHE A 243 -14.85 3.34 12.02
C PHE A 243 -14.95 4.84 12.29
N TYR A 244 -15.95 5.24 13.08
CA TYR A 244 -16.07 6.62 13.56
C TYR A 244 -16.85 6.70 14.88
N SER A 245 -16.76 7.86 15.54
CA SER A 245 -17.68 8.17 16.63
C SER A 245 -18.84 9.01 16.15
N THR A 246 -20.02 8.79 16.72
CA THR A 246 -21.20 9.65 16.49
C THR A 246 -21.11 11.01 17.20
N THR A 247 -20.03 11.25 17.96
CA THR A 247 -19.79 12.46 18.76
C THR A 247 -18.28 12.73 18.84
N SER A 248 -17.86 13.75 19.58
CA SER A 248 -16.45 14.05 19.81
C SER A 248 -15.70 13.08 20.74
N THR A 249 -16.39 12.06 21.28
CA THR A 249 -15.78 10.96 22.05
C THR A 249 -14.69 10.27 21.24
N GLN A 250 -13.50 10.14 21.85
CA GLN A 250 -12.34 9.58 21.17
C GLN A 250 -12.13 8.12 21.54
N TYR A 251 -11.81 7.32 20.53
CA TYR A 251 -11.43 5.93 20.64
C TYR A 251 -10.04 5.73 20.06
N MET A 252 -9.34 4.72 20.56
CA MET A 252 -8.06 4.29 20.04
C MET A 252 -8.16 2.84 19.60
N LEU A 253 -7.78 2.57 18.36
CA LEU A 253 -7.58 1.24 17.83
C LEU A 253 -6.08 0.92 17.81
N ARG A 254 -5.74 -0.37 17.88
CA ARG A 254 -4.36 -0.83 17.64
C ARG A 254 -4.13 -1.09 16.17
N ARG A 255 -2.90 -0.80 15.76
CA ARG A 255 -2.35 -1.23 14.48
C ARG A 255 -1.45 -2.43 14.65
N THR A 256 -1.28 -3.13 13.56
CA THR A 256 -0.37 -4.25 13.39
C THR A 256 0.35 -4.06 12.06
N THR A 257 1.52 -4.66 11.90
CA THR A 257 2.18 -4.68 10.59
C THR A 257 1.26 -5.33 9.56
N ASP A 258 1.35 -4.86 8.32
CA ASP A 258 0.56 -5.39 7.18
C ASP A 258 0.65 -6.92 7.09
N GLN A 259 -0.47 -7.58 7.38
CA GLN A 259 -0.61 -9.04 7.39
C GLN A 259 -1.92 -9.50 6.76
N VAL A 260 -2.79 -8.58 6.36
CA VAL A 260 -4.07 -8.86 5.73
C VAL A 260 -4.06 -8.19 4.37
N GLU A 261 -4.61 -8.87 3.37
CA GLU A 261 -4.79 -8.24 2.07
C GLU A 261 -5.63 -6.96 2.21
N GLY A 262 -4.99 -5.82 1.95
CA GLY A 262 -5.62 -4.52 2.05
C GLY A 262 -4.61 -3.47 2.50
N TYR A 263 -5.17 -2.37 2.97
CA TYR A 263 -4.51 -1.29 3.65
C TYR A 263 -5.60 -0.49 4.36
N TYR A 264 -5.22 0.36 5.30
CA TYR A 264 -6.17 1.28 5.90
C TYR A 264 -5.93 2.71 5.40
N ILE A 265 -6.99 3.49 5.44
CA ILE A 265 -7.01 4.89 5.04
C ILE A 265 -7.61 5.71 6.17
N LYS A 266 -7.32 7.00 6.16
CA LYS A 266 -7.83 7.95 7.14
C LYS A 266 -8.51 9.12 6.47
N SER A 267 -9.50 9.65 7.18
CA SER A 267 -10.07 10.96 6.95
C SER A 267 -9.91 11.79 8.23
N SER A 268 -9.70 13.08 8.08
CA SER A 268 -9.61 14.06 9.18
C SER A 268 -10.70 15.13 9.10
N ASP A 269 -11.70 14.91 8.24
CA ASP A 269 -12.79 15.83 7.92
C ASP A 269 -14.16 15.11 7.85
N GLY A 270 -14.33 14.04 8.64
CA GLY A 270 -15.61 13.33 8.74
C GLY A 270 -15.99 12.53 7.49
N GLY A 271 -15.00 12.09 6.72
CA GLY A 271 -15.15 11.24 5.53
C GLY A 271 -15.20 11.99 4.20
N ALA A 272 -14.98 13.30 4.17
CA ALA A 272 -15.00 14.09 2.93
C ALA A 272 -13.74 13.88 2.08
N THR A 273 -12.56 13.77 2.70
CA THR A 273 -11.29 13.43 2.04
C THR A 273 -10.63 12.21 2.68
N TRP A 274 -9.96 11.40 1.86
CA TRP A 274 -9.31 10.16 2.26
C TRP A 274 -7.83 10.17 1.87
N TYR A 275 -6.99 9.71 2.79
CA TYR A 275 -5.55 9.60 2.60
C TYR A 275 -5.12 8.18 2.91
N GLU A 276 -4.30 7.61 2.04
CA GLU A 276 -3.70 6.31 2.27
C GLU A 276 -2.70 6.36 3.41
N GLU A 277 -2.75 5.35 4.28
CA GLU A 277 -1.65 5.04 5.17
C GLU A 277 -1.14 3.64 4.80
N THR A 278 0.01 3.62 4.13
CA THR A 278 0.68 2.38 3.78
C THR A 278 1.31 1.75 5.03
N ASP A 279 1.54 0.44 4.97
CA ASP A 279 2.39 -0.36 5.88
C ASP A 279 1.74 -0.90 7.17
N TYR A 280 0.47 -0.60 7.44
CA TYR A 280 -0.20 -1.10 8.64
C TYR A 280 -1.65 -1.52 8.39
N ASP A 281 -2.12 -2.45 9.22
CA ASP A 281 -3.52 -2.83 9.30
C ASP A 281 -4.10 -2.43 10.66
N ILE A 282 -5.42 -2.23 10.71
CA ILE A 282 -6.16 -2.18 11.96
C ILE A 282 -6.27 -3.60 12.53
N LEU A 283 -6.16 -3.74 13.85
CA LEU A 283 -6.33 -5.03 14.51
C LEU A 283 -7.83 -5.36 14.69
N PHE A 284 -8.34 -6.27 13.86
CA PHE A 284 -9.74 -6.70 13.86
C PHE A 284 -9.88 -8.17 13.45
N LYS A 285 -11.00 -8.79 13.85
CA LYS A 285 -11.41 -10.07 13.27
C LYS A 285 -12.89 -10.03 12.91
N LEU A 286 -13.19 -10.27 11.65
CA LEU A 286 -14.54 -10.37 11.11
C LEU A 286 -14.99 -11.83 11.18
N PHE A 287 -16.13 -12.08 11.81
CA PHE A 287 -16.72 -13.41 11.90
C PHE A 287 -17.87 -13.54 10.90
N GLY A 288 -17.92 -14.71 10.27
CA GLY A 288 -19.01 -15.06 9.38
C GLY A 288 -19.04 -16.54 9.04
N LYS A 289 -19.99 -16.92 8.18
CA LYS A 289 -20.09 -18.25 7.57
C LYS A 289 -19.87 -18.12 6.08
N ILE A 290 -18.99 -18.94 5.50
CA ILE A 290 -18.86 -19.03 4.05
C ILE A 290 -20.04 -19.84 3.52
N ASN A 291 -20.78 -19.25 2.58
CA ASN A 291 -21.88 -19.88 1.85
C ASN A 291 -21.37 -20.16 0.43
N PRO A 292 -20.90 -21.39 0.12
CA PRO A 292 -20.35 -21.72 -1.20
C PRO A 292 -21.39 -21.62 -2.32
#